data_AF-A0A955VSS5-F1
#
_entry.id   AF-A0A955VSS5-F1
#
_cell.length_a   1.000
_cell.length_b   1.000
_cell.length_c   1.000
_cell.angle_alpha   90.00
_cell.angle_beta   90.00
_cell.angle_gamma   90.00
#
_symmetry.space_group_name_H-M   'P 1'
#
loop_
_entity.id
_entity.type
_entity.pdbx_description
1 polymer ?
#
loop_
_entity_poly.entity_id
_entity_poly.type
_entity_poly.pdbx_seq_one_letter_code
_entity_poly.pdbx_strand_id
1 'polypeptide(L)'
;YPPATFPRFQVDDAAVRVLVGEAFGVRSPARTCSPILYADADLPAGGRLTVPADAPERAVYLVVGEVQVAGEVYAAPRMLVFRPGVDVVLESATGAHFVLLGGAPLDGPRHLAWNFVSSRPLRIEEAKKAWKNGEFPPVVGDDEFVPLPEEAPHLLVDDQGNQGQVLLFQQGEVLGEMTWVRLDADTVRVDHTGVREAARGGGWARKLVMRGVAWARANHQRIVPQCSYARRVLTEDESLHDVLADG
;
A
#
# COMPACT_ATOMS: atom_id res chain seq x y z
N TYR A 1 -9.20 -19.39 -16.71
CA TYR A 1 -9.56 -20.80 -16.39
C TYR A 1 -11.02 -21.01 -16.74
N PRO A 2 -11.40 -22.14 -17.36
CA PRO A 2 -12.80 -22.51 -17.52
C PRO A 2 -13.54 -22.57 -16.16
N PRO A 3 -14.85 -22.25 -16.07
CA PRO A 3 -15.58 -22.27 -14.81
C PRO A 3 -15.55 -23.62 -14.06
N ALA A 4 -15.55 -24.73 -14.80
CA ALA A 4 -15.50 -26.09 -14.25
C ALA A 4 -14.16 -26.44 -13.57
N THR A 5 -13.15 -25.56 -13.66
CA THR A 5 -11.83 -25.79 -13.06
C THR A 5 -11.83 -25.57 -11.54
N PHE A 6 -12.75 -24.76 -11.01
CA PHE A 6 -12.73 -24.37 -9.60
C PHE A 6 -13.62 -25.29 -8.76
N PRO A 7 -13.11 -25.81 -7.62
CA PRO A 7 -13.86 -26.75 -6.80
C PRO A 7 -15.12 -26.06 -6.25
N ARG A 8 -16.26 -26.75 -6.39
CA ARG A 8 -17.55 -26.34 -5.83
C ARG A 8 -18.06 -27.43 -4.89
N PHE A 9 -18.55 -27.03 -3.73
CA PHE A 9 -19.02 -27.94 -2.68
C PHE A 9 -20.02 -27.22 -1.78
N GLN A 10 -20.69 -28.00 -0.92
CA GLN A 10 -21.58 -27.48 0.12
C GLN A 10 -20.81 -27.38 1.44
N VAL A 11 -21.00 -26.27 2.15
CA VAL A 11 -20.52 -26.05 3.52
C VAL A 11 -21.67 -25.45 4.31
N ASP A 12 -22.04 -26.11 5.41
CA ASP A 12 -23.31 -25.83 6.08
C ASP A 12 -24.46 -25.80 5.04
N ASP A 13 -25.18 -24.70 4.91
CA ASP A 13 -26.24 -24.53 3.90
C ASP A 13 -25.77 -23.84 2.60
N ALA A 14 -24.51 -23.36 2.56
CA ALA A 14 -24.01 -22.54 1.47
C ALA A 14 -23.31 -23.35 0.37
N ALA A 15 -23.66 -23.04 -0.88
CA ALA A 15 -22.91 -23.51 -2.03
C ALA A 15 -21.67 -22.63 -2.24
N VAL A 16 -20.49 -23.18 -2.05
CA VAL A 16 -19.21 -22.44 -2.12
C VAL A 16 -18.39 -22.88 -3.33
N ARG A 17 -17.73 -21.92 -3.98
CA ARG A 17 -16.71 -22.17 -5.01
C ARG A 17 -15.41 -21.43 -4.67
N VAL A 18 -14.32 -22.16 -4.51
CA VAL A 18 -13.00 -21.56 -4.20
C VAL A 18 -12.29 -21.17 -5.49
N LEU A 19 -12.16 -19.86 -5.73
CA LEU A 19 -11.59 -19.30 -6.95
C LEU A 19 -10.07 -19.15 -6.84
N VAL A 20 -9.57 -18.66 -5.71
CA VAL A 20 -8.13 -18.48 -5.47
C VAL A 20 -7.77 -18.93 -4.05
N GLY A 21 -6.67 -19.66 -3.92
CA GLY A 21 -6.15 -20.09 -2.63
C GLY A 21 -6.95 -21.23 -2.01
N GLU A 22 -7.23 -21.17 -0.71
CA GLU A 22 -7.90 -22.25 0.05
C GLU A 22 -9.00 -21.70 0.97
N ALA A 23 -10.14 -22.41 1.02
CA ALA A 23 -11.23 -22.15 1.93
C ALA A 23 -11.83 -23.48 2.41
N PHE A 24 -12.19 -23.58 3.69
CA PHE A 24 -12.88 -24.76 4.23
C PHE A 24 -12.14 -26.09 3.97
N GLY A 25 -10.79 -26.05 4.00
CA GLY A 25 -9.93 -27.19 3.67
C GLY A 25 -9.90 -27.59 2.18
N VAL A 26 -10.52 -26.81 1.30
CA VAL A 26 -10.58 -27.06 -0.15
C VAL A 26 -9.78 -26.01 -0.91
N ARG A 27 -8.87 -26.49 -1.78
CA ARG A 27 -7.88 -25.65 -2.48
C ARG A 27 -8.20 -25.48 -3.96
N SER A 28 -8.11 -24.23 -4.43
CA SER A 28 -8.16 -23.87 -5.84
C SER A 28 -6.87 -24.26 -6.57
N PRO A 29 -6.93 -24.68 -7.85
CA PRO A 29 -5.75 -24.91 -8.68
C PRO A 29 -5.04 -23.62 -9.14
N ALA A 30 -5.61 -22.44 -8.88
CA ALA A 30 -4.97 -21.17 -9.20
C ALA A 30 -3.65 -21.03 -8.43
N ARG A 31 -2.57 -20.68 -9.14
CA ARG A 31 -1.27 -20.44 -8.51
C ARG A 31 -1.35 -19.17 -7.66
N THR A 32 -0.79 -19.23 -6.46
CA THR A 32 -0.72 -18.09 -5.54
C THR A 32 0.72 -17.87 -5.09
N CYS A 33 1.04 -16.62 -4.74
CA CYS A 33 2.35 -16.25 -4.19
C CYS A 33 2.31 -16.03 -2.67
N SER A 34 1.14 -16.14 -2.06
CA SER A 34 0.89 -16.03 -0.62
C SER A 34 -0.30 -16.90 -0.20
N PRO A 35 -0.46 -17.17 1.10
CA PRO A 35 -1.70 -17.72 1.65
C PRO A 35 -2.83 -16.71 1.44
N ILE A 36 -3.81 -17.07 0.62
CA ILE A 36 -4.94 -16.24 0.23
C ILE A 36 -6.21 -17.09 0.23
N LEU A 37 -7.34 -16.43 0.42
CA LEU A 37 -8.68 -16.96 0.40
C LEU A 37 -9.51 -16.06 -0.52
N TYR A 38 -10.09 -16.64 -1.57
CA TYR A 38 -11.07 -15.98 -2.41
C TYR A 38 -12.11 -17.00 -2.87
N ALA A 39 -13.31 -16.93 -2.32
CA ALA A 39 -14.39 -17.86 -2.59
C ALA A 39 -15.70 -17.11 -2.89
N ASP A 40 -16.42 -17.63 -3.87
CA ASP A 40 -17.78 -17.24 -4.23
C ASP A 40 -18.77 -18.12 -3.45
N ALA A 41 -19.81 -17.55 -2.86
CA ALA A 41 -20.74 -18.28 -2.01
C ALA A 41 -22.20 -17.82 -2.18
N ASP A 42 -23.07 -18.79 -2.41
CA ASP A 42 -24.53 -18.63 -2.39
C ASP A 42 -25.08 -19.22 -1.08
N LEU A 43 -25.72 -18.39 -0.28
CA LEU A 43 -26.43 -18.80 0.94
C LEU A 43 -27.94 -18.74 0.69
N PRO A 44 -28.69 -19.85 0.83
CA PRO A 44 -30.13 -19.85 0.60
C PRO A 44 -30.89 -19.08 1.69
N ALA A 45 -32.16 -18.76 1.43
CA ALA A 45 -33.05 -18.18 2.42
C ALA A 45 -33.23 -19.12 3.63
N GLY A 46 -33.12 -18.55 4.83
CA GLY A 46 -33.06 -19.29 6.10
C GLY A 46 -31.75 -20.02 6.35
N GLY A 47 -30.75 -19.91 5.45
CA GLY A 47 -29.51 -20.64 5.52
C GLY A 47 -28.49 -20.04 6.48
N ARG A 48 -27.54 -20.88 6.90
CA ARG A 48 -26.42 -20.54 7.77
C ARG A 48 -25.08 -20.96 7.15
N LEU A 49 -24.04 -20.16 7.35
CA LEU A 49 -22.65 -20.48 7.04
C LEU A 49 -21.71 -20.05 8.16
N THR A 50 -20.87 -20.96 8.62
CA THR A 50 -19.78 -20.69 9.57
C THR A 50 -18.49 -20.40 8.80
N VAL A 51 -17.97 -19.19 8.90
CA VAL A 51 -16.65 -18.81 8.37
C VAL A 51 -15.58 -19.09 9.44
N PRO A 52 -14.71 -20.09 9.24
CA PRO A 52 -13.74 -20.53 10.26
C PRO A 52 -12.59 -19.53 10.41
N ALA A 53 -12.01 -19.47 11.61
CA ALA A 53 -10.91 -18.58 12.00
C ALA A 53 -9.54 -18.89 11.36
N ASP A 54 -9.49 -19.81 10.38
CA ASP A 54 -8.26 -20.34 9.78
C ASP A 54 -7.37 -19.26 9.13
N ALA A 55 -7.99 -18.21 8.57
CA ALA A 55 -7.28 -17.06 8.01
C ALA A 55 -7.31 -15.88 9.01
N PRO A 56 -6.14 -15.25 9.30
CA PRO A 56 -6.09 -14.09 10.19
C PRO A 56 -6.92 -12.90 9.68
N GLU A 57 -6.80 -12.58 8.39
CA GLU A 57 -7.58 -11.53 7.76
C GLU A 57 -8.70 -12.15 6.95
N ARG A 58 -9.95 -11.78 7.28
CA ARG A 58 -11.15 -12.27 6.59
C ARG A 58 -12.18 -11.17 6.46
N ALA A 59 -12.84 -11.14 5.32
CA ALA A 59 -13.96 -10.26 5.05
C ALA A 59 -14.95 -10.94 4.10
N VAL A 60 -16.20 -10.48 4.16
CA VAL A 60 -17.22 -10.83 3.18
C VAL A 60 -17.65 -9.56 2.45
N TYR A 61 -17.68 -9.63 1.12
CA TYR A 61 -18.31 -8.62 0.28
C TYR A 61 -19.66 -9.14 -0.20
N LEU A 62 -20.73 -8.58 0.36
CA LEU A 62 -22.11 -8.88 -0.01
C LEU A 62 -22.44 -8.24 -1.35
N VAL A 63 -22.74 -9.07 -2.35
CA VAL A 63 -23.11 -8.64 -3.71
C VAL A 63 -24.62 -8.45 -3.80
N VAL A 64 -25.39 -9.42 -3.27
CA VAL A 64 -26.86 -9.41 -3.26
C VAL A 64 -27.37 -9.97 -1.93
N GLY A 65 -28.55 -9.51 -1.51
CA GLY A 65 -29.25 -10.02 -0.33
C GLY A 65 -28.74 -9.40 0.97
N GLU A 66 -28.91 -10.14 2.05
CA GLU A 66 -28.52 -9.71 3.40
C GLU A 66 -27.92 -10.85 4.21
N VAL A 67 -27.08 -10.52 5.17
CA VAL A 67 -26.65 -11.47 6.21
C VAL A 67 -26.81 -10.84 7.59
N GLN A 68 -27.14 -11.68 8.55
CA GLN A 68 -27.11 -11.39 9.97
C GLN A 68 -25.80 -11.92 10.56
N VAL A 69 -25.11 -11.07 11.32
CA VAL A 69 -23.88 -11.41 12.05
C VAL A 69 -24.00 -10.85 13.46
N ALA A 70 -23.82 -11.70 14.48
CA ALA A 70 -23.92 -11.31 15.89
C ALA A 70 -25.21 -10.54 16.25
N GLY A 71 -26.33 -10.87 15.61
CA GLY A 71 -27.63 -10.24 15.85
C GLY A 71 -27.92 -8.98 15.02
N GLU A 72 -26.96 -8.51 14.23
CA GLU A 72 -27.13 -7.34 13.36
C GLU A 72 -27.26 -7.74 11.89
N VAL A 73 -28.20 -7.12 11.18
CA VAL A 73 -28.47 -7.38 9.76
C VAL A 73 -27.73 -6.38 8.88
N TYR A 74 -27.07 -6.89 7.85
CA TYR A 74 -26.28 -6.15 6.89
C TYR A 74 -26.77 -6.47 5.47
N ALA A 75 -27.22 -5.45 4.73
CA ALA A 75 -27.68 -5.58 3.35
C ALA A 75 -26.61 -5.19 2.34
N ALA A 76 -26.66 -5.81 1.15
CA ALA A 76 -25.79 -5.49 0.02
C ALA A 76 -26.06 -4.09 -0.59
N PRO A 77 -25.07 -3.45 -1.24
CA PRO A 77 -23.66 -3.86 -1.30
C PRO A 77 -22.90 -3.44 -0.04
N ARG A 78 -22.15 -4.35 0.58
CA ARG A 78 -21.41 -4.05 1.81
C ARG A 78 -20.23 -4.98 2.03
N MET A 79 -19.13 -4.40 2.53
CA MET A 79 -17.98 -5.16 3.03
C MET A 79 -18.05 -5.30 4.55
N LEU A 80 -18.00 -6.53 5.05
CA LEU A 80 -17.92 -6.86 6.46
C LEU A 80 -16.53 -7.40 6.74
N VAL A 81 -15.75 -6.71 7.59
CA VAL A 81 -14.39 -7.11 7.97
C VAL A 81 -14.46 -7.76 9.35
N PHE A 82 -13.89 -8.96 9.47
CA PHE A 82 -13.96 -9.74 10.69
C PHE A 82 -12.68 -9.64 11.52
N ARG A 83 -12.84 -9.76 12.84
CA ARG A 83 -11.70 -9.84 13.75
C ARG A 83 -10.99 -11.20 13.59
N PRO A 84 -9.66 -11.25 13.75
CA PRO A 84 -8.91 -12.50 13.71
C PRO A 84 -9.30 -13.43 14.88
N GLY A 85 -9.10 -14.74 14.70
CA GLY A 85 -9.10 -15.72 15.79
C GLY A 85 -10.47 -16.18 16.30
N VAL A 86 -11.57 -15.78 15.67
CA VAL A 86 -12.93 -16.24 16.04
C VAL A 86 -13.72 -16.67 14.81
N ASP A 87 -14.50 -17.75 14.96
CA ASP A 87 -15.44 -18.16 13.91
C ASP A 87 -16.55 -17.13 13.78
N VAL A 88 -17.00 -16.89 12.55
CA VAL A 88 -18.07 -15.94 12.25
C VAL A 88 -19.23 -16.69 11.63
N VAL A 89 -20.40 -16.58 12.24
CA VAL A 89 -21.62 -17.19 11.72
C VAL A 89 -22.38 -16.15 10.91
N LEU A 90 -22.66 -16.48 9.65
CA LEU A 90 -23.53 -15.73 8.75
C LEU A 90 -24.87 -16.46 8.67
N GLU A 91 -25.96 -15.74 8.87
CA GLU A 91 -27.31 -16.24 8.67
C GLU A 91 -28.03 -15.33 7.68
N SER A 92 -29.02 -15.82 6.94
CA SER A 92 -29.79 -14.95 6.05
C SER A 92 -31.26 -15.33 6.03
N ALA A 93 -32.15 -14.38 6.28
CA ALA A 93 -33.59 -14.62 6.19
C ALA A 93 -34.06 -14.76 4.74
N THR A 94 -33.46 -14.00 3.82
CA THR A 94 -33.89 -13.88 2.41
C THR A 94 -32.93 -14.53 1.42
N GLY A 95 -31.77 -15.01 1.89
CA GLY A 95 -30.68 -15.51 1.07
C GLY A 95 -29.68 -14.42 0.71
N ALA A 96 -28.46 -14.81 0.37
CA ALA A 96 -27.38 -13.89 0.01
C ALA A 96 -26.42 -14.49 -1.00
N HIS A 97 -25.84 -13.64 -1.84
CA HIS A 97 -24.71 -13.98 -2.70
C HIS A 97 -23.55 -13.06 -2.36
N PHE A 98 -22.39 -13.65 -2.05
CA PHE A 98 -21.25 -12.91 -1.55
C PHE A 98 -19.91 -13.55 -1.90
N VAL A 99 -18.87 -12.72 -1.84
CA VAL A 99 -17.48 -13.17 -1.94
C VAL A 99 -16.86 -13.18 -0.55
N LEU A 100 -16.34 -14.32 -0.14
CA LEU A 100 -15.46 -14.46 1.01
C LEU A 100 -14.01 -14.22 0.55
N LEU A 101 -13.34 -13.24 1.16
CA LEU A 101 -11.95 -12.91 0.86
C LEU A 101 -11.11 -12.83 2.13
N GLY A 102 -9.83 -13.14 2.02
CA GLY A 102 -8.94 -13.13 3.17
C GLY A 102 -7.57 -13.73 2.88
N GLY A 103 -6.80 -14.00 3.92
CA GLY A 103 -5.49 -14.61 3.82
C GLY A 103 -4.58 -14.27 4.98
N ALA A 104 -3.30 -14.55 4.78
CA ALA A 104 -2.25 -14.05 5.66
C ALA A 104 -2.03 -12.55 5.42
N PRO A 105 -1.72 -11.77 6.47
CA PRO A 105 -1.28 -10.40 6.30
C PRO A 105 -0.05 -10.36 5.39
N LEU A 106 0.10 -9.26 4.64
CA LEU A 106 1.31 -9.04 3.86
C LEU A 106 2.54 -8.92 4.76
N ASP A 107 3.71 -9.19 4.21
CA ASP A 107 5.03 -9.06 4.88
C ASP A 107 5.40 -7.62 5.30
N GLY A 108 4.53 -6.64 5.01
CA GLY A 108 4.73 -5.23 5.32
C GLY A 108 3.81 -4.33 4.52
N PRO A 109 3.94 -3.00 4.68
CA PRO A 109 3.13 -2.02 3.97
C PRO A 109 3.34 -2.10 2.45
N ARG A 110 2.34 -1.61 1.72
CA ARG A 110 2.40 -1.39 0.27
C ARG A 110 2.06 0.05 -0.04
N HIS A 111 2.75 0.60 -1.01
CA HIS A 111 2.45 1.88 -1.62
C HIS A 111 1.63 1.60 -2.87
N LEU A 112 0.51 2.31 -3.01
CA LEU A 112 -0.39 2.19 -4.15
C LEU A 112 -0.48 3.57 -4.81
N ALA A 113 -0.21 3.63 -6.10
CA ALA A 113 -0.44 4.82 -6.91
C ALA A 113 -0.95 4.36 -8.28
N TRP A 114 -2.20 4.72 -8.60
CA TRP A 114 -2.86 4.25 -9.81
C TRP A 114 -2.75 2.72 -9.94
N ASN A 115 -2.27 2.20 -11.07
CA ASN A 115 -2.09 0.78 -11.33
C ASN A 115 -0.78 0.19 -10.78
N PHE A 116 0.01 0.98 -10.03
CA PHE A 116 1.28 0.53 -9.46
C PHE A 116 1.19 0.23 -7.97
N VAL A 117 1.69 -0.94 -7.59
CA VAL A 117 1.78 -1.39 -6.21
C VAL A 117 3.21 -1.87 -5.94
N SER A 118 3.84 -1.35 -4.87
CA SER A 118 5.17 -1.78 -4.46
C SER A 118 5.39 -1.63 -2.96
N SER A 119 6.27 -2.43 -2.37
CA SER A 119 6.82 -2.18 -1.03
C SER A 119 7.85 -1.05 -1.01
N ARG A 120 8.30 -0.57 -2.18
CA ARG A 120 9.29 0.52 -2.33
C ARG A 120 8.66 1.73 -3.04
N PRO A 121 8.50 2.89 -2.39
CA PRO A 121 7.95 4.09 -3.02
C PRO A 121 8.69 4.50 -4.29
N LEU A 122 10.03 4.44 -4.28
CA LEU A 122 10.84 4.86 -5.43
C LEU A 122 10.61 3.99 -6.67
N ARG A 123 10.32 2.70 -6.49
CA ARG A 123 9.98 1.81 -7.60
C ARG A 123 8.68 2.22 -8.30
N ILE A 124 7.77 2.89 -7.58
CA ILE A 124 6.56 3.46 -8.18
C ILE A 124 6.92 4.67 -9.04
N GLU A 125 7.82 5.53 -8.59
CA GLU A 125 8.28 6.67 -9.40
C GLU A 125 9.04 6.21 -10.66
N GLU A 126 9.88 5.19 -10.53
CA GLU A 126 10.50 4.51 -11.68
C GLU A 126 9.46 3.97 -12.66
N ALA A 127 8.41 3.29 -12.16
CA ALA A 127 7.32 2.76 -12.98
C ALA A 127 6.50 3.87 -13.66
N LYS A 128 6.22 4.97 -12.97
CA LYS A 128 5.52 6.14 -13.55
C LYS A 128 6.32 6.72 -14.72
N LYS A 129 7.63 6.91 -14.53
CA LYS A 129 8.51 7.40 -15.59
C LYS A 129 8.55 6.44 -16.79
N ALA A 130 8.74 5.16 -16.53
CA ALA A 130 8.73 4.12 -17.57
C ALA A 130 7.40 4.09 -18.34
N TRP A 131 6.26 4.23 -17.65
CA TRP A 131 4.95 4.28 -18.31
C TRP A 131 4.79 5.51 -19.20
N LYS A 132 5.18 6.69 -18.70
CA LYS A 132 5.15 7.94 -19.49
C LYS A 132 6.03 7.86 -20.74
N ASN A 133 7.13 7.13 -20.67
CA ASN A 133 8.08 6.96 -21.77
C ASN A 133 7.72 5.79 -22.71
N GLY A 134 6.66 5.02 -22.43
CA GLY A 134 6.29 3.85 -23.24
C GLY A 134 7.28 2.68 -23.11
N GLU A 135 7.95 2.54 -21.97
CA GLU A 135 8.97 1.52 -21.72
C GLU A 135 8.37 0.16 -21.27
N PHE A 136 7.05 0.11 -21.03
CA PHE A 136 6.34 -1.15 -20.77
C PHE A 136 6.05 -1.88 -22.08
N PRO A 137 6.07 -3.23 -22.09
CA PRO A 137 5.70 -3.99 -23.29
C PRO A 137 4.28 -3.63 -23.76
N PRO A 138 4.08 -3.43 -25.08
CA PRO A 138 2.76 -3.14 -25.62
C PRO A 138 1.84 -4.37 -25.51
N VAL A 139 0.54 -4.11 -25.45
CA VAL A 139 -0.48 -5.16 -25.55
C VAL A 139 -0.73 -5.45 -27.03
N VAL A 140 -0.55 -6.70 -27.45
CA VAL A 140 -0.72 -7.07 -28.87
C VAL A 140 -2.18 -6.90 -29.28
N GLY A 141 -2.42 -6.08 -30.29
CA GLY A 141 -3.76 -5.81 -30.82
C GLY A 141 -4.52 -4.69 -30.10
N ASP A 142 -3.83 -3.94 -29.23
CA ASP A 142 -4.37 -2.77 -28.54
C ASP A 142 -3.33 -1.64 -28.56
N ASP A 143 -3.68 -0.58 -29.28
CA ASP A 143 -2.91 0.64 -29.45
C ASP A 143 -3.41 1.80 -28.57
N GLU A 144 -4.36 1.54 -27.67
CA GLU A 144 -4.83 2.51 -26.69
C GLU A 144 -3.76 2.80 -25.61
N PHE A 145 -3.60 4.09 -25.27
CA PHE A 145 -2.72 4.52 -24.19
C PHE A 145 -3.48 5.38 -23.19
N VAL A 146 -3.51 4.92 -21.92
CA VAL A 146 -4.08 5.66 -20.80
C VAL A 146 -2.97 6.44 -20.08
N PRO A 147 -2.98 7.79 -20.10
CA PRO A 147 -1.95 8.57 -19.42
C PRO A 147 -2.09 8.47 -17.89
N LEU A 148 -0.98 8.75 -17.19
CA LEU A 148 -1.03 8.92 -15.74
C LEU A 148 -1.94 10.10 -15.36
N PRO A 149 -2.70 10.00 -14.26
CA PRO A 149 -3.39 11.16 -13.71
C PRO A 149 -2.40 12.25 -13.30
N GLU A 150 -2.85 13.51 -13.30
CA GLU A 150 -2.07 14.60 -12.73
C GLU A 150 -1.90 14.43 -11.22
N GLU A 151 -0.69 14.71 -10.71
CA GLU A 151 -0.40 14.64 -9.28
C GLU A 151 0.37 15.87 -8.79
N ALA A 152 0.12 16.23 -7.53
CA ALA A 152 0.88 17.26 -6.85
C ALA A 152 2.30 16.75 -6.55
N PRO A 153 3.31 17.65 -6.52
CA PRO A 153 4.65 17.26 -6.10
C PRO A 153 4.66 16.72 -4.67
N HIS A 154 5.42 15.66 -4.44
CA HIS A 154 5.50 14.99 -3.15
C HIS A 154 6.94 14.61 -2.80
N LEU A 155 7.18 14.37 -1.50
CA LEU A 155 8.52 14.11 -0.97
C LEU A 155 8.67 12.66 -0.53
N LEU A 156 9.71 12.00 -1.04
CA LEU A 156 10.12 10.66 -0.64
C LEU A 156 11.48 10.71 0.04
N VAL A 157 11.68 9.83 1.02
CA VAL A 157 12.97 9.61 1.67
C VAL A 157 13.54 8.31 1.14
N ASP A 158 14.81 8.34 0.75
CA ASP A 158 15.60 7.18 0.35
C ASP A 158 16.83 7.07 1.25
N ASP A 159 16.81 6.15 2.21
CA ASP A 159 17.96 5.87 3.07
C ASP A 159 18.60 4.54 2.65
N GLN A 160 19.86 4.61 2.22
CA GLN A 160 20.66 3.49 1.74
C GLN A 160 21.73 3.07 2.77
N GLY A 161 21.54 3.45 4.04
CA GLY A 161 22.43 3.11 5.15
C GLY A 161 23.60 4.08 5.26
N ASN A 162 24.56 4.04 4.34
CA ASN A 162 25.75 4.92 4.38
C ASN A 162 25.50 6.31 3.82
N GLN A 163 24.46 6.47 3.01
CA GLN A 163 24.04 7.72 2.41
C GLN A 163 22.53 7.70 2.25
N GLY A 164 21.94 8.86 2.07
CA GLY A 164 20.53 8.94 1.71
C GLY A 164 20.16 10.30 1.17
N GLN A 165 18.89 10.41 0.81
CA GLN A 165 18.35 11.60 0.19
C GLN A 165 16.86 11.78 0.49
N VAL A 166 16.43 13.03 0.48
CA VAL A 166 15.03 13.40 0.28
C VAL A 166 14.89 13.83 -1.16
N LEU A 167 13.91 13.25 -1.86
CA LEU A 167 13.60 13.56 -3.25
C LEU A 167 12.24 14.24 -3.34
N LEU A 168 12.17 15.32 -4.13
CA LEU A 168 10.92 15.92 -4.59
C LEU A 168 10.57 15.30 -5.94
N PHE A 169 9.45 14.59 -6.00
CA PHE A 169 8.94 13.96 -7.20
C PHE A 169 7.69 14.67 -7.71
N GLN A 170 7.53 14.67 -9.03
CA GLN A 170 6.24 14.88 -9.69
C GLN A 170 6.20 14.03 -10.97
N GLN A 171 5.21 13.15 -11.08
CA GLN A 171 4.98 12.30 -12.25
C GLN A 171 6.23 11.48 -12.65
N GLY A 172 6.92 10.88 -11.67
CA GLY A 172 8.15 10.10 -11.90
C GLY A 172 9.41 10.92 -12.13
N GLU A 173 9.32 12.26 -12.17
CA GLU A 173 10.46 13.15 -12.36
C GLU A 173 10.96 13.73 -11.04
N VAL A 174 12.28 13.70 -10.84
CA VAL A 174 12.93 14.36 -9.71
C VAL A 174 13.02 15.86 -9.99
N LEU A 175 12.35 16.66 -9.18
CA LEU A 175 12.35 18.12 -9.24
C LEU A 175 13.29 18.77 -8.23
N GLY A 176 13.80 18.03 -7.26
CA GLY A 176 14.74 18.54 -6.27
C GLY A 176 15.18 17.45 -5.32
N GLU A 177 16.26 17.71 -4.60
CA GLU A 177 16.86 16.75 -3.69
C GLU A 177 17.57 17.43 -2.52
N MET A 178 17.68 16.69 -1.42
CA MET A 178 18.62 16.96 -0.34
C MET A 178 19.34 15.66 -0.04
N THR A 179 20.67 15.66 0.06
CA THR A 179 21.46 14.45 0.32
C THR A 179 22.14 14.50 1.68
N TRP A 180 22.48 13.34 2.20
CA TRP A 180 23.38 13.19 3.34
C TRP A 180 24.27 11.97 3.21
N VAL A 181 25.36 12.00 3.98
CA VAL A 181 26.22 10.84 4.26
C VAL A 181 26.20 10.54 5.75
N ARG A 182 26.28 9.26 6.11
CA ARG A 182 26.37 8.82 7.50
C ARG A 182 27.80 8.98 8.00
N LEU A 183 27.97 9.67 9.13
CA LEU A 183 29.27 9.86 9.77
C LEU A 183 29.54 8.75 10.78
N ASP A 184 28.51 8.39 11.55
CA ASP A 184 28.54 7.36 12.58
C ASP A 184 27.12 6.81 12.84
N ALA A 185 26.90 6.12 13.96
CA ALA A 185 25.64 5.43 14.24
C ALA A 185 24.44 6.38 14.38
N ASP A 186 24.68 7.59 14.90
CA ASP A 186 23.64 8.56 15.27
C ASP A 186 23.83 9.92 14.60
N THR A 187 24.82 10.10 13.73
CA THR A 187 25.09 11.38 13.06
C THR A 187 25.16 11.24 11.55
N VAL A 188 24.45 12.14 10.86
CA VAL A 188 24.53 12.33 9.41
C VAL A 188 25.00 13.73 9.06
N ARG A 189 25.65 13.86 7.90
CA ARG A 189 26.06 15.16 7.35
C ARG A 189 25.24 15.48 6.11
N VAL A 190 24.44 16.52 6.19
CA VAL A 190 23.69 17.05 5.04
C VAL A 190 24.62 17.92 4.21
N ASP A 191 24.96 17.47 3.00
CA ASP A 191 25.99 18.05 2.14
C ASP A 191 25.43 18.78 0.91
N HIS A 192 24.22 18.46 0.47
CA HIS A 192 23.57 19.14 -0.65
C HIS A 192 22.07 19.40 -0.41
N THR A 193 21.57 20.49 -1.00
CA THR A 193 20.13 20.77 -1.14
C THR A 193 19.92 21.58 -2.41
N GLY A 194 19.06 21.10 -3.31
CA GLY A 194 18.84 21.70 -4.62
C GLY A 194 17.42 21.47 -5.13
N VAL A 195 16.94 22.41 -5.95
CA VAL A 195 15.65 22.31 -6.65
C VAL A 195 15.84 22.77 -8.10
N ARG A 196 15.30 22.00 -9.05
CA ARG A 196 15.28 22.34 -10.47
C ARG A 196 14.57 23.66 -10.69
N GLU A 197 14.96 24.36 -11.75
CA GLU A 197 14.44 25.70 -12.04
C GLU A 197 12.91 25.75 -12.16
N ALA A 198 12.31 24.76 -12.83
CA ALA A 198 10.86 24.64 -12.98
C ALA A 198 10.09 24.51 -11.66
N ALA A 199 10.75 24.12 -10.57
CA ALA A 199 10.17 24.00 -9.23
C ALA A 199 10.62 25.12 -8.28
N ARG A 200 11.33 26.15 -8.75
CA ARG A 200 11.71 27.30 -7.90
C ARG A 200 10.47 28.13 -7.52
N GLY A 201 10.59 28.90 -6.43
CA GLY A 201 9.52 29.76 -5.93
C GLY A 201 8.45 29.05 -5.06
N GLY A 202 8.35 27.71 -5.10
CA GLY A 202 7.36 26.95 -4.33
C GLY A 202 7.72 26.60 -2.88
N GLY A 203 8.82 27.16 -2.33
CA GLY A 203 9.30 26.84 -0.99
C GLY A 203 9.84 25.41 -0.81
N TRP A 204 10.06 24.69 -1.91
CA TRP A 204 10.40 23.25 -1.90
C TRP A 204 11.75 22.93 -1.25
N ALA A 205 12.75 23.81 -1.38
CA ALA A 205 14.04 23.61 -0.73
C ALA A 205 13.91 23.53 0.81
N ARG A 206 13.07 24.38 1.41
CA ARG A 206 12.77 24.28 2.86
C ARG A 206 12.01 22.99 3.16
N LYS A 207 11.03 22.60 2.34
CA LYS A 207 10.28 21.35 2.54
C LYS A 207 11.17 20.10 2.47
N LEU A 208 12.17 20.08 1.58
CA LEU A 208 13.20 19.03 1.52
C LEU A 208 13.95 18.92 2.85
N VAL A 209 14.46 20.04 3.36
CA VAL A 209 15.16 20.08 4.66
C VAL A 209 14.24 19.62 5.79
N MET A 210 13.02 20.15 5.87
CA MET A 210 12.07 19.77 6.92
C MET A 210 11.69 18.30 6.88
N ARG A 211 11.57 17.70 5.69
CA ARG A 211 11.35 16.26 5.55
C ARG A 211 12.56 15.46 6.03
N GLY A 212 13.77 15.93 5.75
CA GLY A 212 15.00 15.33 6.26
C GLY A 212 15.11 15.42 7.78
N VAL A 213 14.73 16.55 8.38
CA VAL A 213 14.64 16.71 9.84
C VAL A 213 13.65 15.73 10.44
N ALA A 214 12.46 15.59 9.83
CA ALA A 214 11.45 14.64 10.31
C ALA A 214 11.98 13.19 10.26
N TRP A 215 12.70 12.83 9.20
CA TRP A 215 13.37 11.53 9.11
C TRP A 215 14.45 11.39 10.20
N ALA A 216 15.29 12.40 10.41
CA ALA A 216 16.34 12.36 11.41
C ALA A 216 15.77 12.15 12.82
N ARG A 217 14.70 12.88 13.18
CA ARG A 217 13.98 12.68 14.45
C ARG A 217 13.46 11.25 14.60
N ALA A 218 12.81 10.71 13.57
CA ALA A 218 12.22 9.38 13.61
C ALA A 218 13.28 8.26 13.71
N ASN A 219 14.52 8.53 13.29
CA ASN A 219 15.62 7.56 13.28
C ASN A 219 16.71 7.90 14.31
N HIS A 220 16.41 8.80 15.25
CA HIS A 220 17.33 9.24 16.30
C HIS A 220 18.69 9.71 15.77
N GLN A 221 18.68 10.49 14.68
CA GLN A 221 19.87 11.03 14.03
C GLN A 221 20.06 12.51 14.39
N ARG A 222 21.31 12.92 14.64
CA ARG A 222 21.77 14.31 14.62
C ARG A 222 22.31 14.68 13.24
N ILE A 223 22.26 15.97 12.91
CA ILE A 223 22.57 16.53 11.60
C ILE A 223 23.74 17.51 11.74
N VAL A 224 24.80 17.25 10.99
CA VAL A 224 25.86 18.22 10.67
C VAL A 224 25.49 18.92 9.34
N PRO A 225 25.09 20.20 9.34
CA PRO A 225 24.63 20.87 8.13
C PRO A 225 25.78 21.52 7.35
N GLN A 226 26.44 20.75 6.48
CA GLN A 226 27.51 21.27 5.63
C GLN A 226 26.96 22.13 4.47
N CYS A 227 25.81 21.76 3.90
CA CYS A 227 25.15 22.57 2.88
C CYS A 227 24.75 23.95 3.47
N SER A 228 25.16 25.04 2.81
CA SER A 228 24.89 26.40 3.28
C SER A 228 23.39 26.71 3.44
N TYR A 229 22.55 26.19 2.54
CA TYR A 229 21.10 26.36 2.64
C TYR A 229 20.50 25.60 3.83
N ALA A 230 20.87 24.31 3.98
CA ALA A 230 20.42 23.49 5.10
C ALA A 230 20.87 24.08 6.44
N ARG A 231 22.13 24.55 6.51
CA ARG A 231 22.68 25.23 7.69
C ARG A 231 21.83 26.41 8.08
N ARG A 232 21.57 27.32 7.13
CA ARG A 232 20.73 28.49 7.36
C ARG A 232 19.35 28.10 7.90
N VAL A 233 18.68 27.15 7.25
CA VAL A 233 17.35 26.66 7.67
C VAL A 233 17.35 26.10 9.10
N LEU A 234 18.35 25.30 9.44
CA LEU A 234 18.43 24.62 10.74
C LEU A 234 18.88 25.56 11.86
N THR A 235 19.73 26.54 11.58
CA THR A 235 20.23 27.47 12.61
C THR A 235 19.27 28.62 12.88
N GLU A 236 18.50 29.09 11.89
CA GLU A 236 17.54 30.20 12.05
C GLU A 236 16.29 29.82 12.84
N ASP A 237 15.99 28.53 12.97
CA ASP A 237 14.78 28.01 13.60
C ASP A 237 15.15 27.18 14.84
N GLU A 238 15.04 27.79 16.03
CA GLU A 238 15.39 27.17 17.31
C GLU A 238 14.63 25.85 17.56
N SER A 239 13.44 25.69 16.97
CA SER A 239 12.66 24.45 17.08
C SER A 239 13.31 23.25 16.38
N LEU A 240 14.37 23.47 15.60
CA LEU A 240 15.12 22.44 14.88
C LEU A 240 16.49 22.15 15.50
N HIS A 241 16.85 22.85 16.57
CA HIS A 241 18.17 22.67 17.21
C HIS A 241 18.29 21.32 17.93
N ASP A 242 17.17 20.65 18.22
CA ASP A 242 17.12 19.30 18.78
C ASP A 242 17.82 18.24 17.90
N VAL A 243 17.84 18.44 16.58
CA VAL A 243 18.52 17.55 15.64
C VAL A 243 19.90 18.04 15.25
N LEU A 244 20.39 19.18 15.75
CA LEU A 244 21.72 19.67 15.39
C LEU A 244 22.81 18.87 16.12
N ALA A 245 23.80 18.42 15.35
CA ALA A 245 25.05 17.91 15.90
C ALA A 245 26.01 19.08 16.15
N ASP A 246 26.77 18.97 17.23
CA ASP A 246 27.92 19.85 17.48
C ASP A 246 28.96 19.53 16.39
N GLY A 247 29.27 20.52 15.56
CA GLY A 247 30.18 20.38 14.42
C GLY A 247 31.65 20.44 14.80
#